data_AF-A0A972SCA9-F1
#
_entry.id   AF-A0A972SCA9-F1
#
_cell.length_a   1.000
_cell.length_b   1.000
_cell.length_c   1.000
_cell.angle_alpha   90.00
_cell.angle_beta   90.00
_cell.angle_gamma   90.00
#
_symmetry.space_group_name_H-M   'P 1'
#
loop_
_entity.id
_entity.type
_entity.pdbx_description
1 polymer ?
#
loop_
_entity_poly.entity_id
_entity_poly.type
_entity_poly.pdbx_seq_one_letter_code
_entity_poly.pdbx_strand_id
1 'polypeptide(L)'
;MYVLKSQILHKDGNQTFTLNLQYAFYKKNYEIDNKKLKILQKLISSSPKYFVKSLQNIKIDVNSTKKSIAGVNKVLKKLNDTIEEYKLKKERFAILGKDKSVERIVNYIDKLKERKRSVLKKKLSYYFYLFSAALQKKNDEAFELQKRMLSLASKINPKNSFSGDILYLSREMEKSLLGTAKTIQGTTLLSIKSSLKYFWEKANEPLFRINETQISAFKLFLAVFIFVLGFVVGNLYKKNIKRIVFKDFKVAAPTQTLFANLGYYVIVLIAFFMALNIMGINLSSIAFVAGAFSVGIGFGLQNVVSNFVSGIILMFERSIK
;
A
#
# COMPACT_ATOMS: atom_id res chain seq x y z
N MET A 1 -43.64 4.07 -28.84
CA MET A 1 -44.59 5.07 -28.31
C MET A 1 -44.53 6.41 -29.05
N TYR A 2 -43.37 7.07 -29.16
CA TYR A 2 -43.20 8.29 -29.98
C TYR A 2 -43.49 8.07 -31.48
N VAL A 3 -42.99 6.98 -32.06
CA VAL A 3 -43.24 6.59 -33.47
C VAL A 3 -44.72 6.33 -33.76
N LEU A 4 -45.43 5.65 -32.84
CA LEU A 4 -46.88 5.42 -32.95
C LEU A 4 -47.67 6.73 -32.86
N LYS A 5 -47.27 7.64 -31.96
CA LYS A 5 -47.90 8.96 -31.79
C LYS A 5 -47.76 9.81 -33.06
N SER A 6 -46.62 9.79 -33.73
CA SER A 6 -46.43 10.49 -35.01
C SER A 6 -47.23 9.86 -36.16
N GLN A 7 -47.38 8.53 -36.19
CA GLN A 7 -48.13 7.83 -37.25
C GLN A 7 -49.65 8.04 -37.16
N ILE A 8 -50.17 8.29 -35.96
CA ILE A 8 -51.59 8.62 -35.73
C ILE A 8 -51.97 9.98 -36.34
N LEU A 9 -51.05 10.95 -36.39
CA LEU A 9 -51.31 12.32 -36.85
C LEU A 9 -51.43 12.46 -38.38
N HIS A 10 -51.10 11.42 -39.15
CA HIS A 10 -50.95 11.49 -40.61
C HIS A 10 -51.82 10.47 -41.39
N LYS A 11 -52.88 9.90 -40.81
CA LYS A 11 -53.70 8.85 -41.46
C LYS A 11 -55.21 9.02 -41.27
N ASP A 12 -55.98 8.51 -42.24
CA ASP A 12 -57.45 8.58 -42.28
C ASP A 12 -58.18 7.45 -41.53
N GLY A 13 -59.28 7.84 -40.88
CA GLY A 13 -60.42 7.05 -40.43
C GLY A 13 -60.14 5.74 -39.71
N ASN A 14 -60.12 4.63 -40.47
CA ASN A 14 -60.05 3.27 -39.91
C ASN A 14 -58.65 2.88 -39.44
N GLN A 15 -57.58 3.33 -40.11
CA GLN A 15 -56.21 3.03 -39.67
C GLN A 15 -55.87 3.80 -38.38
N THR A 16 -56.47 4.97 -38.20
CA THR A 16 -56.31 5.83 -37.02
C THR A 16 -56.90 5.18 -35.77
N PHE A 17 -58.03 4.47 -35.87
CA PHE A 17 -58.62 3.73 -34.74
C PHE A 17 -57.71 2.59 -34.25
N THR A 18 -57.20 1.75 -35.15
CA THR A 18 -56.29 0.65 -34.78
C THR A 18 -54.99 1.18 -34.18
N LEU A 19 -54.41 2.24 -34.75
CA LEU A 19 -53.20 2.88 -34.22
C LEU A 19 -53.45 3.53 -32.85
N ASN A 20 -54.60 4.16 -32.65
CA ASN A 20 -55.01 4.71 -31.35
C ASN A 20 -55.17 3.62 -30.29
N LEU A 21 -55.77 2.47 -30.65
CA LEU A 21 -55.91 1.34 -29.73
C LEU A 21 -54.54 0.75 -29.35
N GLN A 22 -53.64 0.59 -30.32
CA GLN A 22 -52.26 0.15 -30.08
C GLN A 22 -51.51 1.15 -29.20
N TYR A 23 -51.60 2.46 -29.48
CA TYR A 23 -50.99 3.49 -28.65
C TYR A 23 -51.52 3.47 -27.21
N ALA A 24 -52.83 3.36 -27.02
CA ALA A 24 -53.46 3.24 -25.71
C ALA A 24 -52.99 1.98 -24.96
N PHE A 25 -52.90 0.84 -25.65
CA PHE A 25 -52.36 -0.41 -25.10
C PHE A 25 -50.89 -0.25 -24.64
N TYR A 26 -50.02 0.29 -25.51
CA TYR A 26 -48.62 0.52 -25.16
C TYR A 26 -48.47 1.55 -24.03
N LYS A 27 -49.29 2.61 -24.00
CA LYS A 27 -49.31 3.59 -22.90
C LYS A 27 -49.65 2.92 -21.58
N LYS A 28 -50.71 2.11 -21.55
CA LYS A 28 -51.16 1.39 -20.35
C LYS A 28 -50.09 0.42 -19.86
N ASN A 29 -49.47 -0.35 -20.75
CA ASN A 29 -48.38 -1.26 -20.38
C ASN A 29 -47.16 -0.51 -19.85
N TYR A 30 -46.77 0.59 -20.49
CA TYR A 30 -45.69 1.45 -20.01
C TYR A 30 -45.97 2.01 -18.61
N GLU A 31 -47.21 2.45 -18.33
CA GLU A 31 -47.61 2.90 -16.99
C GLU A 31 -47.58 1.77 -15.95
N ILE A 32 -48.02 0.56 -16.31
CA ILE A 32 -47.95 -0.63 -15.45
C ILE A 32 -46.49 -0.98 -15.14
N ASP A 33 -45.63 -1.01 -16.15
CA ASP A 33 -44.21 -1.34 -16.01
C ASP A 33 -43.50 -0.27 -15.17
N ASN A 34 -43.82 1.01 -15.36
CA ASN A 34 -43.31 2.07 -14.50
C ASN A 34 -43.78 1.96 -13.04
N LYS A 35 -45.04 1.58 -12.80
CA LYS A 35 -45.52 1.31 -11.43
C LYS A 35 -44.77 0.15 -10.80
N LYS A 36 -44.60 -0.96 -11.52
CA LYS A 36 -43.79 -2.11 -11.07
C LYS A 36 -42.35 -1.69 -10.78
N LEU A 37 -41.73 -0.91 -11.66
CA LEU A 37 -40.37 -0.43 -11.52
C LEU A 37 -40.21 0.47 -10.29
N LYS A 38 -41.16 1.37 -10.01
CA LYS A 38 -41.17 2.18 -8.78
C LYS A 38 -41.27 1.32 -7.52
N ILE A 39 -42.12 0.28 -7.53
CA ILE A 39 -42.24 -0.65 -6.40
C ILE A 39 -40.93 -1.41 -6.19
N LEU A 40 -40.33 -1.93 -7.27
CA LEU A 40 -39.05 -2.64 -7.22
C LEU A 40 -37.92 -1.73 -6.71
N GLN A 41 -37.83 -0.49 -7.19
CA GLN A 41 -36.86 0.49 -6.70
C GLN A 41 -37.02 0.76 -5.20
N LYS A 42 -38.26 0.90 -4.72
CA LYS A 42 -38.56 1.08 -3.29
C LYS A 42 -38.17 -0.15 -2.46
N LEU A 43 -38.39 -1.36 -2.97
CA LEU A 43 -37.97 -2.60 -2.31
C LEU A 43 -36.45 -2.72 -2.25
N ILE A 44 -35.75 -2.40 -3.34
CA ILE A 44 -34.28 -2.43 -3.40
C ILE A 44 -33.67 -1.41 -2.43
N SER A 45 -34.20 -0.19 -2.38
CA SER A 45 -33.66 0.86 -1.50
C SER A 45 -33.94 0.61 0.00
N SER A 46 -34.99 -0.15 0.33
CA SER A 46 -35.32 -0.50 1.71
C SER A 46 -34.75 -1.85 2.16
N SER A 47 -34.34 -2.72 1.23
CA SER A 47 -33.77 -4.05 1.51
C SER A 47 -32.58 -4.02 2.48
N PRO A 48 -31.59 -3.11 2.36
CA PRO A 48 -30.48 -3.05 3.31
C PRO A 48 -30.94 -2.84 4.75
N LYS A 49 -31.96 -1.99 4.96
CA LYS A 49 -32.50 -1.70 6.30
C LYS A 49 -33.14 -2.93 6.93
N TYR A 50 -33.96 -3.66 6.18
CA TYR A 50 -34.57 -4.91 6.67
C TYR A 50 -33.50 -5.97 6.94
N PHE A 51 -32.53 -6.10 6.04
CA PHE A 51 -31.44 -7.04 6.17
C PHE A 51 -30.58 -6.77 7.43
N VAL A 52 -30.22 -5.51 7.67
CA VAL A 52 -29.50 -5.09 8.88
C VAL A 52 -30.30 -5.41 10.15
N LYS A 53 -31.60 -5.13 10.15
CA LYS A 53 -32.47 -5.44 11.29
C LYS A 53 -32.52 -6.94 11.58
N SER A 54 -32.61 -7.78 10.54
CA SER A 54 -32.55 -9.23 10.68
C SER A 54 -31.18 -9.71 11.19
N LEU A 55 -30.09 -9.10 10.71
CA LEU A 55 -28.74 -9.45 11.14
C LEU A 55 -28.51 -9.24 12.63
N GLN A 56 -29.08 -8.20 13.26
CA GLN A 56 -28.85 -7.93 14.69
C GLN A 56 -29.21 -9.11 15.61
N ASN A 57 -30.12 -9.99 15.18
CA ASN A 57 -30.59 -11.12 15.98
C ASN A 57 -29.86 -12.43 15.66
N ILE A 58 -28.95 -12.45 14.68
CA ILE A 58 -28.25 -13.66 14.26
C ILE A 58 -26.96 -13.81 15.08
N LYS A 59 -26.85 -14.89 15.86
CA LYS A 59 -25.59 -15.28 16.51
C LYS A 59 -24.62 -15.84 15.47
N ILE A 60 -23.49 -15.16 15.29
CA ILE A 60 -22.43 -15.58 14.37
C ILE A 60 -21.24 -16.11 15.17
N ASP A 61 -20.90 -17.38 14.97
CA ASP A 61 -19.69 -17.96 15.54
C ASP A 61 -18.46 -17.58 14.71
N VAL A 62 -17.71 -16.60 15.24
CA VAL A 62 -16.49 -16.06 14.65
C VAL A 62 -15.39 -17.12 14.54
N ASN A 63 -15.28 -18.01 15.52
CA ASN A 63 -14.17 -18.98 15.60
C ASN A 63 -14.35 -20.10 14.58
N SER A 64 -15.55 -20.69 14.49
CA SER A 64 -15.83 -21.69 13.46
C SER A 64 -15.78 -21.10 12.04
N THR A 65 -16.17 -19.84 11.87
CA THR A 65 -16.06 -19.13 10.58
C THR A 65 -14.58 -18.95 10.18
N LYS A 66 -13.71 -18.53 11.11
CA LYS A 66 -12.26 -18.43 10.85
C LYS A 66 -11.66 -19.80 10.50
N LYS A 67 -12.05 -20.88 11.19
CA LYS A 67 -11.63 -22.25 10.87
C LYS A 67 -12.09 -22.69 9.47
N SER A 68 -13.32 -22.33 9.09
CA SER A 68 -13.88 -22.60 7.75
C SER A 68 -13.09 -21.88 6.65
N ILE A 69 -12.72 -20.61 6.87
CA ILE A 69 -11.85 -19.86 5.95
C ILE A 69 -10.49 -20.55 5.78
N ALA A 70 -9.89 -21.05 6.86
CA ALA A 70 -8.63 -21.78 6.79
C ALA A 70 -8.76 -23.06 5.95
N GLY A 71 -9.85 -23.81 6.13
CA GLY A 71 -10.17 -24.97 5.29
C GLY A 71 -10.32 -24.61 3.81
N VAL A 72 -11.06 -23.54 3.51
CA VAL A 72 -11.21 -23.03 2.14
C VAL A 72 -9.88 -22.60 1.52
N ASN A 73 -9.00 -21.96 2.29
CA ASN A 73 -7.66 -21.58 1.82
C ASN A 73 -6.82 -22.80 1.42
N LYS A 74 -6.90 -23.90 2.17
CA LYS A 74 -6.22 -25.16 1.81
C LYS A 74 -6.75 -25.72 0.48
N VAL A 75 -8.07 -25.70 0.27
CA VAL A 75 -8.69 -26.14 -0.98
C VAL A 75 -8.29 -25.25 -2.15
N LEU A 76 -8.29 -23.93 -1.97
CA LEU A 76 -7.87 -22.96 -2.99
C LEU A 76 -6.40 -23.14 -3.37
N LYS A 77 -5.52 -23.41 -2.40
CA LYS A 77 -4.11 -23.70 -2.66
C LYS A 77 -3.98 -24.93 -3.55
N LYS A 78 -4.58 -26.06 -3.16
CA LYS A 78 -4.58 -27.30 -3.96
C LYS A 78 -5.09 -27.07 -5.38
N LEU A 79 -6.21 -26.34 -5.55
CA LEU A 79 -6.75 -26.03 -6.87
C LEU A 79 -5.80 -25.17 -7.72
N ASN A 80 -5.11 -24.19 -7.12
CA ASN A 80 -4.12 -23.39 -7.85
C ASN A 80 -2.95 -24.25 -8.31
N ASP A 81 -2.42 -25.08 -7.41
CA ASP A 81 -1.30 -25.97 -7.70
C ASP A 81 -1.67 -26.93 -8.86
N THR A 82 -2.86 -27.54 -8.81
CA THR A 82 -3.36 -28.37 -9.91
C THR A 82 -3.56 -27.58 -11.21
N ILE A 83 -4.09 -26.36 -11.16
CA ILE A 83 -4.26 -25.55 -12.38
C ILE A 83 -2.89 -25.25 -13.02
N GLU A 84 -1.88 -24.89 -12.24
CA GLU A 84 -0.53 -24.63 -12.76
C GLU A 84 0.12 -25.89 -13.34
N GLU A 85 -0.02 -27.04 -12.66
CA GLU A 85 0.44 -28.33 -13.19
C GLU A 85 -0.16 -28.64 -14.58
N TYR A 86 -1.46 -28.44 -14.75
CA TYR A 86 -2.13 -28.68 -16.03
C TYR A 86 -1.80 -27.62 -17.08
N LYS A 87 -1.50 -26.37 -16.70
CA LYS A 87 -0.98 -25.37 -17.64
C LYS A 87 0.38 -25.77 -18.21
N LEU A 88 1.29 -26.25 -17.37
CA LEU A 88 2.59 -26.77 -17.82
C LEU A 88 2.41 -27.98 -18.76
N LYS A 89 1.49 -28.90 -18.44
CA LYS A 89 1.14 -30.02 -19.34
C LYS A 89 0.57 -29.52 -20.67
N LYS A 90 -0.25 -28.47 -20.67
CA LYS A 90 -0.78 -27.83 -21.89
C LYS A 90 0.35 -27.32 -22.79
N GLU A 91 1.29 -26.57 -22.21
CA GLU A 91 2.44 -26.03 -22.95
C GLU A 91 3.31 -27.15 -23.54
N ARG A 92 3.57 -28.20 -22.76
CA ARG A 92 4.29 -29.39 -23.25
C ARG A 92 3.58 -30.07 -24.42
N PHE A 93 2.26 -30.27 -24.36
CA PHE A 93 1.53 -30.90 -25.47
C PHE A 93 1.41 -30.02 -26.71
N ALA A 94 1.36 -28.69 -26.53
CA ALA A 94 1.41 -27.76 -27.65
C ALA A 94 2.74 -27.84 -28.40
N ILE A 95 3.87 -27.92 -27.67
CA ILE A 95 5.21 -28.10 -28.28
C ILE A 95 5.31 -29.43 -29.04
N LEU A 96 4.65 -30.48 -28.55
CA LEU A 96 4.66 -31.82 -29.15
C LEU A 96 3.65 -31.98 -30.32
N GLY A 97 2.94 -30.92 -30.73
CA GLY A 97 1.96 -30.97 -31.82
C GLY A 97 0.73 -31.85 -31.52
N LYS A 98 0.38 -32.05 -30.25
CA LYS A 98 -0.74 -32.92 -29.83
C LYS A 98 -2.04 -32.13 -29.60
N ASP A 99 -2.64 -31.61 -30.66
CA ASP A 99 -3.77 -30.66 -30.58
C ASP A 99 -4.99 -31.21 -29.81
N LYS A 100 -5.39 -32.47 -30.05
CA LYS A 100 -6.50 -33.11 -29.29
C LYS A 100 -6.21 -33.23 -27.79
N SER A 101 -4.94 -33.38 -27.41
CA SER A 101 -4.54 -33.43 -25.99
C SER A 101 -4.55 -32.04 -25.36
N VAL A 102 -4.16 -31.00 -26.12
CA VAL A 102 -4.24 -29.60 -25.70
C VAL A 102 -5.70 -29.21 -25.42
N GLU A 103 -6.63 -29.52 -26.32
CA GLU A 103 -8.05 -29.21 -26.14
C GLU A 103 -8.65 -29.87 -24.90
N ARG A 104 -8.37 -31.15 -24.66
CA ARG A 104 -8.81 -31.86 -23.45
C ARG A 104 -8.28 -31.21 -22.17
N ILE A 105 -7.01 -30.80 -22.17
CA ILE A 105 -6.41 -30.10 -21.02
C ILE A 105 -7.05 -28.74 -20.81
N VAL A 106 -7.29 -27.96 -21.86
CA VAL A 106 -7.95 -26.65 -21.76
C VAL A 106 -9.33 -26.81 -21.12
N ASN A 107 -10.14 -27.76 -21.59
CA ASN A 107 -11.46 -28.06 -21.02
C ASN A 107 -11.38 -28.46 -19.54
N TYR A 108 -10.37 -29.25 -19.15
CA TYR A 108 -10.16 -29.62 -17.75
C TYR A 108 -9.73 -28.43 -16.88
N ILE A 109 -8.81 -27.59 -17.37
CA ILE A 109 -8.39 -26.35 -16.70
C ILE A 109 -9.58 -25.43 -16.48
N ASP A 110 -10.49 -25.31 -17.45
CA ASP A 110 -11.66 -24.46 -17.31
C ASP A 110 -12.66 -24.98 -16.26
N LYS A 111 -12.90 -26.30 -16.20
CA LYS A 111 -13.65 -26.93 -15.09
C LYS A 111 -13.01 -26.64 -13.73
N LEU A 112 -11.68 -26.70 -13.62
CA LEU A 112 -10.96 -26.36 -12.39
C LEU A 112 -11.11 -24.88 -12.03
N LYS A 113 -11.06 -23.96 -13.01
CA LYS A 113 -11.31 -22.53 -12.79
C LYS A 113 -12.73 -22.27 -12.31
N GLU A 114 -13.73 -22.96 -12.84
CA GLU A 114 -15.12 -22.87 -12.38
C GLU A 114 -15.27 -23.35 -10.93
N ARG A 115 -14.68 -24.52 -10.61
CA ARG A 115 -14.63 -25.02 -9.23
C ARG A 115 -13.95 -24.03 -8.30
N LYS A 116 -12.83 -23.42 -8.72
CA LYS A 116 -12.14 -22.35 -7.98
C LYS A 116 -13.05 -21.15 -7.75
N ARG A 117 -13.82 -20.70 -8.76
CA ARG A 117 -14.80 -19.60 -8.59
C ARG A 117 -15.87 -19.96 -7.54
N SER A 118 -16.39 -21.19 -7.55
CA SER A 118 -17.35 -21.66 -6.54
C SER A 118 -16.75 -21.65 -5.13
N VAL A 119 -15.51 -22.11 -4.96
CA VAL A 119 -14.80 -22.07 -3.67
C VAL A 119 -14.53 -20.63 -3.21
N LEU A 120 -14.20 -19.71 -4.13
CA LEU A 120 -14.05 -18.30 -3.82
C LEU A 120 -15.37 -17.66 -3.36
N LYS A 121 -16.51 -18.02 -3.96
CA LYS A 121 -17.84 -17.58 -3.49
C LYS A 121 -18.12 -18.04 -2.05
N LYS A 122 -17.76 -19.27 -1.69
CA LYS A 122 -17.83 -19.75 -0.29
C LYS A 122 -16.92 -18.95 0.64
N LYS A 123 -15.70 -18.61 0.19
CA LYS A 123 -14.80 -17.75 0.98
C LYS A 123 -15.41 -16.36 1.21
N LEU A 124 -16.07 -15.80 0.19
CA LEU A 124 -16.74 -14.51 0.26
C LEU A 124 -17.87 -14.52 1.29
N SER A 125 -18.70 -15.57 1.32
CA SER A 125 -19.76 -15.68 2.33
C SER A 125 -19.20 -15.77 3.75
N TYR A 126 -18.10 -16.49 3.98
CA TYR A 126 -17.44 -16.50 5.29
C TYR A 126 -16.90 -15.13 5.71
N TYR A 127 -16.29 -14.38 4.78
CA TYR A 127 -15.90 -13.00 5.09
C TYR A 127 -17.10 -12.11 5.40
N PHE A 128 -18.23 -12.31 4.71
CA PHE A 128 -19.44 -11.58 4.99
C PHE A 128 -20.02 -11.89 6.38
N TYR A 129 -19.93 -13.14 6.84
CA TYR A 129 -20.29 -13.48 8.22
C TYR A 129 -19.38 -12.79 9.24
N LEU A 130 -18.06 -12.82 9.02
CA LEU A 130 -17.12 -12.10 9.90
C LEU A 130 -17.39 -10.59 9.89
N PHE A 131 -17.63 -10.01 8.71
CA PHE A 131 -17.96 -8.60 8.55
C PHE A 131 -19.22 -8.23 9.33
N SER A 132 -20.29 -9.03 9.17
CA SER A 132 -21.55 -8.84 9.88
C SER A 132 -21.37 -8.94 11.40
N ALA A 133 -20.58 -9.91 11.88
CA ALA A 133 -20.26 -10.07 13.30
C ALA A 133 -19.45 -8.88 13.84
N ALA A 134 -18.50 -8.36 13.06
CA ALA A 134 -17.71 -7.18 13.43
C ALA A 134 -18.60 -5.92 13.51
N LEU A 135 -19.53 -5.76 12.56
CA LEU A 135 -20.49 -4.66 12.58
C LEU A 135 -21.46 -4.71 13.77
N GLN A 136 -21.99 -5.89 14.10
CA GLN A 136 -22.83 -6.08 15.29
C GLN A 136 -22.11 -5.62 16.58
N LYS A 137 -20.81 -5.89 16.67
CA LYS A 137 -19.96 -5.49 17.82
C LYS A 137 -19.42 -4.06 17.71
N LYS A 138 -19.82 -3.30 16.68
CA LYS A 138 -19.29 -1.97 16.35
C LYS A 138 -17.75 -1.90 16.27
N ASN A 139 -17.13 -2.99 15.84
CA ASN A 139 -15.68 -3.14 15.74
C ASN A 139 -15.17 -2.62 14.39
N ASP A 140 -14.09 -1.85 14.42
CA ASP A 140 -13.45 -1.27 13.24
C ASP A 140 -12.83 -2.33 12.29
N GLU A 141 -12.65 -3.58 12.76
CA GLU A 141 -12.28 -4.73 11.91
C GLU A 141 -13.26 -4.92 10.73
N ALA A 142 -14.50 -4.45 10.86
CA ALA A 142 -15.48 -4.47 9.79
C ALA A 142 -14.98 -3.79 8.49
N PHE A 143 -14.26 -2.66 8.59
CA PHE A 143 -13.76 -1.95 7.41
C PHE A 143 -12.67 -2.73 6.66
N GLU A 144 -11.77 -3.40 7.38
CA GLU A 144 -10.77 -4.29 6.78
C GLU A 144 -11.43 -5.51 6.13
N LEU A 145 -12.45 -6.09 6.78
CA LEU A 145 -13.20 -7.22 6.25
C LEU A 145 -13.99 -6.82 4.98
N GLN A 146 -14.60 -5.63 4.95
CA GLN A 146 -15.24 -5.07 3.77
C GLN A 146 -14.25 -5.00 2.60
N LYS A 147 -13.06 -4.42 2.81
CA LYS A 147 -12.03 -4.32 1.77
C LYS A 147 -11.59 -5.70 1.25
N ARG A 148 -11.42 -6.69 2.14
CA ARG A 148 -11.10 -8.08 1.76
C ARG A 148 -12.22 -8.71 0.94
N MET A 149 -13.48 -8.50 1.33
CA MET A 149 -14.62 -8.97 0.55
C MET A 149 -14.66 -8.37 -0.85
N LEU A 150 -14.48 -7.05 -0.98
CA LEU A 150 -14.50 -6.36 -2.26
C LEU A 150 -13.37 -6.84 -3.18
N SER A 151 -12.16 -7.01 -2.63
CA SER A 151 -11.01 -7.58 -3.35
C SER A 151 -11.27 -9.02 -3.83
N LEU A 152 -12.02 -9.80 -3.05
CA LEU A 152 -12.37 -11.16 -3.43
C LEU A 152 -13.49 -11.18 -4.47
N ALA A 153 -14.48 -10.30 -4.34
CA ALA A 153 -15.60 -10.15 -5.27
C ALA A 153 -15.11 -9.79 -6.67
N SER A 154 -14.16 -8.85 -6.79
CA SER A 154 -13.56 -8.47 -8.08
C SER A 154 -12.81 -9.63 -8.76
N LYS A 155 -12.18 -10.52 -7.98
CA LYS A 155 -11.51 -11.74 -8.50
C LYS A 155 -12.48 -12.82 -8.98
N ILE A 156 -13.69 -12.88 -8.42
CA ILE A 156 -14.69 -13.89 -8.79
C ILE A 156 -15.33 -13.56 -10.14
N ASN A 157 -15.67 -12.30 -10.36
CA ASN A 157 -16.30 -11.86 -11.59
C ASN A 157 -15.84 -10.45 -12.01
N PRO A 158 -14.75 -10.35 -12.79
CA PRO A 158 -14.17 -9.06 -13.17
C PRO A 158 -15.01 -8.28 -14.19
N LYS A 159 -16.03 -8.89 -14.80
CA LYS A 159 -16.86 -8.27 -15.85
C LYS A 159 -18.16 -7.60 -15.35
N ASN A 160 -18.49 -7.65 -14.04
CA ASN A 160 -19.85 -7.34 -13.56
C ASN A 160 -19.95 -6.30 -12.42
N SER A 161 -21.18 -5.79 -12.24
CA SER A 161 -21.69 -4.98 -11.11
C SER A 161 -21.59 -5.64 -9.73
N PHE A 162 -21.26 -6.94 -9.65
CA PHE A 162 -21.35 -7.74 -8.41
C PHE A 162 -20.54 -7.16 -7.24
N SER A 163 -19.34 -6.63 -7.50
CA SER A 163 -18.56 -5.95 -6.47
C SER A 163 -19.19 -4.61 -6.07
N GLY A 164 -19.85 -3.92 -6.99
CA GLY A 164 -20.62 -2.70 -6.74
C GLY A 164 -21.86 -2.97 -5.88
N ASP A 165 -22.56 -4.07 -6.13
CA ASP A 165 -23.73 -4.49 -5.35
C ASP A 165 -23.32 -4.84 -3.90
N ILE A 166 -22.21 -5.56 -3.75
CA ILE A 166 -21.61 -5.84 -2.43
C ILE A 166 -21.17 -4.56 -1.74
N LEU A 167 -20.54 -3.63 -2.46
CA LEU A 167 -20.10 -2.34 -1.92
C LEU A 167 -21.29 -1.50 -1.43
N TYR A 168 -22.35 -1.44 -2.22
CA TYR A 168 -23.58 -0.72 -1.86
C TYR A 168 -24.17 -1.31 -0.59
N LEU A 169 -24.39 -2.63 -0.55
CA LEU A 169 -24.95 -3.31 0.61
C LEU A 169 -24.07 -3.13 1.85
N SER A 170 -22.75 -3.35 1.73
CA SER A 170 -21.84 -3.26 2.88
C SER A 170 -21.75 -1.85 3.44
N ARG A 171 -21.81 -0.81 2.58
CA ARG A 171 -21.83 0.60 3.02
C ARG A 171 -23.13 0.96 3.71
N GLU A 172 -24.27 0.52 3.19
CA GLU A 172 -25.56 0.76 3.84
C GLU A 172 -25.63 0.04 5.20
N MET A 173 -25.07 -1.17 5.31
CA MET A 173 -24.92 -1.87 6.58
C MET A 173 -24.04 -1.11 7.58
N GLU A 174 -22.88 -0.61 7.15
CA GLU A 174 -21.99 0.20 7.97
C GLU A 174 -22.68 1.47 8.47
N LYS A 175 -23.30 2.24 7.57
CA LYS A 175 -24.02 3.47 7.94
C LYS A 175 -25.15 3.18 8.92
N SER A 176 -25.90 2.11 8.70
CA SER A 176 -27.06 1.76 9.54
C SER A 176 -26.66 1.25 10.93
N LEU A 177 -25.51 0.58 11.10
CA LEU A 177 -25.10 -0.02 12.38
C LEU A 177 -24.08 0.83 13.15
N LEU A 178 -23.18 1.51 12.45
CA LEU A 178 -22.10 2.32 13.04
C LEU A 178 -22.43 3.82 13.06
N GLY A 179 -23.36 4.26 12.21
CA GLY A 179 -23.62 5.67 11.95
C GLY A 179 -22.70 6.26 10.89
N THR A 180 -23.18 7.29 10.20
CA THR A 180 -22.48 7.93 9.06
C THR A 180 -21.10 8.48 9.45
N ALA A 181 -20.98 9.14 10.60
CA ALA A 181 -19.72 9.71 11.09
C ALA A 181 -18.64 8.63 11.28
N LYS A 182 -18.97 7.54 11.97
CA LYS A 182 -18.04 6.43 12.20
C LYS A 182 -17.68 5.69 10.91
N THR A 183 -18.63 5.53 9.98
CA THR A 183 -18.36 4.95 8.65
C THR A 183 -17.39 5.79 7.84
N ILE A 184 -17.59 7.11 7.79
CA ILE A 184 -16.71 8.03 7.06
C ILE A 184 -15.32 8.04 7.72
N GLN A 185 -15.24 8.17 9.05
CA GLN A 185 -13.98 8.15 9.76
C GLN A 185 -13.23 6.83 9.53
N GLY A 186 -13.89 5.68 9.70
CA GLY A 186 -13.28 4.37 9.53
C GLY A 186 -12.78 4.13 8.11
N THR A 187 -13.60 4.38 7.10
CA THR A 187 -13.20 4.23 5.68
C THR A 187 -12.11 5.21 5.27
N THR A 188 -12.12 6.44 5.79
CA THR A 188 -11.09 7.45 5.53
C THR A 188 -9.77 7.08 6.19
N LEU A 189 -9.77 6.72 7.48
CA LEU A 189 -8.57 6.28 8.20
C LEU A 189 -7.95 5.05 7.53
N LEU A 190 -8.77 4.09 7.10
CA LEU A 190 -8.32 2.91 6.37
C LEU A 190 -7.67 3.28 5.04
N SER A 191 -8.28 4.22 4.31
CA SER A 191 -7.77 4.71 3.02
C SER A 191 -6.43 5.41 3.19
N ILE A 192 -6.30 6.30 4.19
CA ILE A 192 -5.04 6.96 4.56
C ILE A 192 -3.99 5.93 4.93
N LYS A 193 -4.30 5.00 5.83
CA LYS A 193 -3.37 3.93 6.23
C LYS A 193 -2.90 3.11 5.04
N SER A 194 -3.81 2.77 4.13
CA SER A 194 -3.46 2.00 2.93
C SER A 194 -2.65 2.79 1.92
N SER A 195 -2.89 4.10 1.80
CA SER A 195 -2.13 5.00 0.93
C SER A 195 -0.72 5.23 1.48
N LEU A 196 -0.60 5.45 2.79
CA LEU A 196 0.69 5.53 3.49
C LEU A 196 1.47 4.24 3.34
N LYS A 197 0.82 3.08 3.50
CA LYS A 197 1.46 1.78 3.30
C LYS A 197 1.94 1.62 1.85
N TYR A 198 1.13 1.96 0.86
CA TYR A 198 1.52 1.90 -0.55
C TYR A 198 2.72 2.82 -0.84
N PHE A 199 2.67 4.06 -0.35
CA PHE A 199 3.78 5.00 -0.48
C PHE A 199 5.05 4.45 0.19
N TRP A 200 4.93 3.90 1.40
CA TRP A 200 6.05 3.34 2.14
C TRP A 200 6.66 2.11 1.44
N GLU A 201 5.84 1.22 0.90
CA GLU A 201 6.29 0.08 0.11
C GLU A 201 6.99 0.54 -1.17
N LYS A 202 6.40 1.50 -1.89
CA LYS A 202 6.99 2.05 -3.12
C LYS A 202 8.29 2.81 -2.87
N ALA A 203 8.38 3.56 -1.78
CA ALA A 203 9.59 4.29 -1.40
C ALA A 203 10.74 3.36 -0.99
N ASN A 204 10.42 2.18 -0.47
CA ASN A 204 11.40 1.14 -0.11
C ASN A 204 11.68 0.13 -1.23
N GLU A 205 10.97 0.22 -2.35
CA GLU A 205 11.24 -0.61 -3.52
C GLU A 205 12.64 -0.28 -4.09
N PRO A 206 13.44 -1.30 -4.44
CA PRO A 206 14.77 -1.07 -4.98
C PRO A 206 14.68 -0.45 -6.37
N LEU A 207 15.25 0.75 -6.54
CA LEU A 207 15.34 1.44 -7.83
C LEU A 207 16.46 0.84 -8.67
N PHE A 208 17.64 0.65 -8.05
CA PHE A 208 18.83 0.09 -8.67
C PHE A 208 19.71 -0.56 -7.60
N ARG A 209 20.76 -1.27 -8.04
CA ARG A 209 21.73 -1.94 -7.16
C ARG A 209 23.10 -1.31 -7.35
N ILE A 210 23.76 -0.96 -6.24
CA ILE A 210 25.19 -0.63 -6.23
C ILE A 210 25.88 -1.72 -5.41
N ASN A 211 26.82 -2.43 -6.03
CA ASN A 211 27.45 -3.63 -5.47
C ASN A 211 26.38 -4.67 -5.07
N GLU A 212 26.40 -5.14 -3.81
CA GLU A 212 25.41 -6.06 -3.25
C GLU A 212 24.22 -5.35 -2.58
N THR A 213 24.22 -4.01 -2.54
CA THR A 213 23.21 -3.25 -1.83
C THR A 213 22.12 -2.73 -2.75
N GLN A 214 20.87 -2.98 -2.36
CA GLN A 214 19.70 -2.45 -3.05
C GLN A 214 19.44 -1.02 -2.58
N ILE A 215 19.44 -0.08 -3.53
CA ILE A 215 19.18 1.34 -3.25
C ILE A 215 17.73 1.65 -3.60
N SER A 216 16.97 2.02 -2.57
CA SER A 216 15.60 2.49 -2.69
C SER A 216 15.54 4.02 -2.72
N ALA A 217 14.42 4.58 -3.17
CA ALA A 217 14.18 6.02 -3.12
C ALA A 217 14.33 6.58 -1.69
N PHE A 218 13.88 5.81 -0.70
CA PHE A 218 14.01 6.16 0.71
C PHE A 218 15.47 6.26 1.17
N LYS A 219 16.34 5.31 0.77
CA LYS A 219 17.77 5.36 1.11
C LYS A 219 18.46 6.58 0.51
N LEU A 220 18.12 6.92 -0.74
CA LEU A 220 18.66 8.11 -1.41
C LEU A 220 18.22 9.39 -0.68
N PHE A 221 16.94 9.49 -0.33
CA PHE A 221 16.43 10.59 0.50
C PHE A 221 17.17 10.67 1.84
N LEU A 222 17.35 9.54 2.53
CA LEU A 222 18.02 9.49 3.84
C LEU A 222 19.49 9.92 3.74
N ALA A 223 20.20 9.51 2.69
CA ALA A 223 21.58 9.91 2.44
C ALA A 223 21.70 11.43 2.22
N VAL A 224 20.84 12.02 1.38
CA VAL A 224 20.78 13.47 1.16
C VAL A 224 20.41 14.20 2.46
N PHE A 225 19.43 13.68 3.20
CA PHE A 225 19.00 14.26 4.47
C PHE A 225 20.13 14.31 5.50
N ILE A 226 20.88 13.23 5.67
CA ILE A 226 22.03 13.17 6.59
C ILE A 226 23.14 14.11 6.15
N PHE A 227 23.41 14.19 4.84
CA PHE A 227 24.39 15.12 4.31
C PHE A 227 24.01 16.58 4.63
N VAL A 228 22.76 16.98 4.35
CA VAL A 228 22.24 18.31 4.68
C VAL A 228 22.26 18.57 6.19
N LEU A 229 21.88 17.58 7.00
CA LEU A 229 21.95 17.67 8.46
C LEU A 229 23.39 17.91 8.93
N GLY A 230 24.36 17.26 8.30
CA GLY A 230 25.79 17.50 8.51
C GLY A 230 26.20 18.95 8.29
N PHE A 231 25.73 19.59 7.21
CA PHE A 231 25.96 21.03 6.97
C PHE A 231 25.34 21.90 8.06
N VAL A 232 24.12 21.59 8.49
CA VAL A 232 23.44 22.34 9.56
C VAL A 232 24.22 22.21 10.86
N VAL A 233 24.57 20.99 11.27
CA VAL A 233 25.36 20.73 12.48
C VAL A 233 26.74 21.39 12.40
N GLY A 234 27.41 21.30 11.26
CA GLY A 234 28.68 21.97 11.02
C GLY A 234 28.57 23.50 11.16
N ASN A 235 27.53 24.10 10.59
CA ASN A 235 27.30 25.55 10.71
C ASN A 235 27.02 25.96 12.16
N LEU A 236 26.24 25.16 12.89
CA LEU A 236 26.01 25.37 14.32
C LEU A 236 27.31 25.27 15.12
N TYR A 237 28.12 24.24 14.87
CA TYR A 237 29.45 24.10 15.46
C TYR A 237 30.30 25.35 15.21
N LYS A 238 30.44 25.78 13.95
CA LYS A 238 31.24 26.95 13.55
C LYS A 238 30.78 28.24 14.24
N LYS A 239 29.47 28.40 14.46
CA LYS A 239 28.89 29.57 15.15
C LYS A 239 29.07 29.52 16.68
N ASN A 240 29.13 28.32 17.26
CA ASN A 240 29.20 28.13 18.71
C ASN A 240 30.63 28.05 19.22
N ILE A 241 31.56 27.46 18.47
CA ILE A 241 32.97 27.34 18.86
C ILE A 241 33.61 28.72 19.10
N LYS A 242 33.25 29.71 18.26
CA LYS A 242 33.68 31.10 18.41
C LYS A 242 33.15 31.78 19.68
N ARG A 243 31.97 31.36 20.16
CA ARG A 243 31.31 31.94 21.35
C ARG A 243 31.71 31.26 22.66
N ILE A 244 31.99 29.96 22.63
CA ILE A 244 32.20 29.14 23.83
C ILE A 244 33.69 29.02 24.15
N VAL A 245 34.53 28.69 23.15
CA VAL A 245 35.93 28.33 23.42
C VAL A 245 36.84 29.55 23.36
N PHE A 246 36.58 30.51 22.48
CA PHE A 246 37.49 31.64 22.28
C PHE A 246 37.11 32.91 23.05
N LYS A 247 36.08 32.85 23.90
CA LYS A 247 35.71 33.96 24.78
C LYS A 247 36.66 34.07 25.99
N ASP A 248 37.10 32.93 26.51
CA ASP A 248 37.91 32.86 27.74
C ASP A 248 39.42 32.75 27.46
N PHE A 249 39.79 32.36 26.23
CA PHE A 249 41.18 32.24 25.80
C PHE A 249 41.56 33.41 24.89
N LYS A 250 42.67 34.11 25.18
CA LYS A 250 43.25 35.20 24.35
C LYS A 250 43.86 34.68 23.04
N VAL A 251 43.07 34.00 22.21
CA VAL A 251 43.50 33.40 20.94
C VAL A 251 43.36 34.42 19.82
N ALA A 252 44.38 34.55 18.96
CA ALA A 252 44.33 35.45 17.80
C ALA A 252 43.19 35.07 16.83
N ALA A 253 42.49 36.07 16.27
CA ALA A 253 41.32 35.88 15.38
C ALA A 253 41.57 34.94 14.16
N PRO A 254 42.75 34.92 13.52
CA PRO A 254 43.06 33.96 12.45
C PRO A 254 43.01 32.51 12.94
N THR A 255 43.62 32.24 14.11
CA THR A 255 43.66 30.92 14.75
C THR A 255 42.27 30.42 15.11
N GLN A 256 41.40 31.29 15.64
CA GLN A 256 40.01 30.94 15.94
C GLN A 256 39.24 30.51 14.70
N THR A 257 39.45 31.22 13.58
CA THR A 257 38.78 30.94 12.31
C THR A 257 39.30 29.65 11.68
N LEU A 258 40.61 29.37 11.81
CA LEU A 258 41.20 28.10 11.40
C LEU A 258 40.56 26.91 12.12
N PHE A 259 40.51 26.91 13.45
CA PHE A 259 39.88 25.82 14.21
C PHE A 259 38.40 25.64 13.90
N ALA A 260 37.66 26.76 13.76
CA ALA A 260 36.24 26.71 13.42
C ALA A 260 35.99 26.13 12.02
N ASN A 261 36.86 26.42 11.05
CA ASN A 261 36.78 25.85 9.71
C ASN A 261 37.21 24.39 9.67
N LEU A 262 38.28 24.02 10.38
CA LEU A 262 38.75 22.64 10.46
C LEU A 262 37.67 21.72 11.04
N GLY A 263 37.09 22.08 12.19
CA GLY A 263 36.01 21.28 12.79
C GLY A 263 34.77 21.22 11.91
N TYR A 264 34.41 22.31 11.23
CA TYR A 264 33.34 22.31 10.23
C TYR A 264 33.59 21.28 9.11
N TYR A 265 34.79 21.29 8.51
CA TYR A 265 35.13 20.35 7.44
C TYR A 265 35.13 18.91 7.93
N VAL A 266 35.63 18.63 9.13
CA VAL A 266 35.59 17.28 9.73
C VAL A 266 34.14 16.81 9.89
N ILE A 267 33.25 17.65 10.41
CA ILE A 267 31.82 17.30 10.59
C ILE A 267 31.15 17.02 9.24
N VAL A 268 31.37 17.88 8.24
CA VAL A 268 30.80 17.70 6.90
C VAL A 268 31.36 16.43 6.23
N LEU A 269 32.65 16.15 6.40
CA LEU A 269 33.30 14.96 5.86
C LEU A 269 32.73 13.66 6.48
N ILE A 270 32.50 13.65 7.79
CA ILE A 270 31.87 12.51 8.48
C ILE A 270 30.45 12.31 7.95
N ALA A 271 29.66 13.38 7.84
CA ALA A 271 28.29 13.30 7.30
C ALA A 271 28.26 12.81 5.84
N PHE A 272 29.25 13.21 5.03
CA PHE A 272 29.43 12.73 3.67
C PHE A 272 29.69 11.21 3.65
N PHE A 273 30.63 10.70 4.45
CA PHE A 273 30.90 9.27 4.51
C PHE A 273 29.72 8.47 5.07
N MET A 274 28.98 8.99 6.04
CA MET A 274 27.73 8.37 6.51
C MET A 274 26.70 8.26 5.38
N ALA A 275 26.54 9.31 4.57
CA ALA A 275 25.65 9.29 3.41
C ALA A 275 26.07 8.22 2.38
N LEU A 276 27.37 8.12 2.07
CA LEU A 276 27.91 7.09 1.17
C LEU A 276 27.71 5.67 1.73
N ASN A 277 27.87 5.47 3.04
CA ASN A 277 27.64 4.18 3.69
C ASN A 277 26.18 3.71 3.53
N ILE A 278 25.22 4.62 3.68
CA ILE A 278 23.78 4.33 3.50
C ILE A 278 23.46 3.94 2.06
N MET A 279 24.18 4.52 1.10
CA MET A 279 24.13 4.13 -0.30
C MET A 279 24.84 2.79 -0.58
N GLY A 280 25.44 2.15 0.43
CA GLY A 280 26.10 0.86 0.31
C GLY A 280 27.43 0.89 -0.41
N ILE A 281 28.06 2.06 -0.46
CA ILE A 281 29.42 2.22 -0.98
C ILE A 281 30.39 1.68 0.07
N ASN A 282 31.28 0.80 -0.36
CA ASN A 282 32.28 0.22 0.53
C ASN A 282 33.35 1.28 0.87
N LEU A 283 33.33 1.73 2.12
CA LEU A 283 34.27 2.73 2.65
C LEU A 283 35.63 2.13 3.05
N SER A 284 35.81 0.81 3.04
CA SER A 284 37.05 0.16 3.49
C SER A 284 38.28 0.64 2.71
N SER A 285 38.18 0.79 1.38
CA SER A 285 39.29 1.28 0.56
C SER A 285 39.64 2.73 0.91
N ILE A 286 38.64 3.57 1.17
CA ILE A 286 38.83 4.97 1.56
C ILE A 286 39.41 5.04 2.97
N ALA A 287 38.93 4.20 3.90
CA ALA A 287 39.44 4.10 5.26
C ALA A 287 40.90 3.64 5.29
N PHE A 288 41.29 2.74 4.40
CA PHE A 288 42.69 2.33 4.24
C PHE A 288 43.58 3.51 3.81
N VAL A 289 43.17 4.26 2.78
CA VAL A 289 43.90 5.45 2.31
C VAL A 289 43.95 6.53 3.39
N ALA A 290 42.83 6.79 4.07
CA ALA A 290 42.76 7.73 5.19
C ALA A 290 43.65 7.29 6.36
N GLY A 291 43.75 5.98 6.62
CA GLY A 291 44.65 5.41 7.61
C GLY A 291 46.12 5.64 7.26
N ALA A 292 46.51 5.40 6.01
CA ALA A 292 47.86 5.69 5.53
C ALA A 292 48.20 7.19 5.63
N PHE A 293 47.27 8.07 5.26
CA PHE A 293 47.41 9.52 5.45
C PHE A 293 47.55 9.90 6.92
N SER A 294 46.76 9.31 7.81
CA SER A 294 46.83 9.54 9.27
C SER A 294 48.20 9.16 9.83
N VAL A 295 48.75 8.02 9.42
CA VAL A 295 50.11 7.59 9.77
C VAL A 295 51.15 8.57 9.24
N GLY A 296 51.04 9.02 7.99
CA GLY A 296 51.95 10.01 7.40
C GLY A 296 51.92 11.36 8.13
N ILE A 297 50.73 11.86 8.49
CA ILE A 297 50.57 13.07 9.29
C ILE A 297 51.17 12.87 10.69
N GLY A 298 50.97 11.70 11.30
CA GLY A 298 51.55 11.34 12.59
C GLY A 298 53.09 11.37 12.58
N PHE A 299 53.72 10.82 11.53
CA PHE A 299 55.16 10.91 11.33
C PHE A 299 55.62 12.35 11.11
N GLY A 300 54.90 13.16 10.32
CA GLY A 300 55.22 14.57 10.11
C GLY A 300 55.12 15.42 11.37
N LEU A 301 54.21 15.07 12.29
CA LEU A 301 54.01 15.75 13.57
C LEU A 301 54.84 15.12 14.72
N GLN A 302 55.63 14.07 14.45
CA GLN A 302 56.33 13.29 15.46
C GLN A 302 57.17 14.17 16.39
N ASN A 303 57.94 15.11 15.84
CA ASN A 303 58.80 16.01 16.62
C ASN A 303 57.98 16.92 17.55
N VAL A 304 56.85 17.44 17.07
CA VAL A 304 55.97 18.32 17.87
C VAL A 304 55.33 17.54 19.02
N VAL A 305 54.84 16.34 18.74
CA VAL A 305 54.26 15.45 19.77
C VAL A 305 55.33 15.04 20.78
N SER A 306 56.53 14.66 20.33
CA SER A 306 57.64 14.29 21.21
C SER A 306 57.98 15.44 22.15
N ASN A 307 58.16 16.66 21.63
CA ASN A 307 58.46 17.85 22.44
C ASN A 307 57.34 18.17 23.43
N PHE A 308 56.08 17.99 23.05
CA PHE A 308 54.94 18.18 23.94
C PHE A 308 54.90 17.15 25.08
N VAL A 309 55.11 15.87 24.77
CA VAL A 309 55.17 14.79 25.77
C VAL A 309 56.34 15.00 26.72
N SER A 310 57.53 15.37 26.22
CA SER A 310 58.66 15.74 27.06
C SER A 310 58.32 16.88 28.01
N GLY A 311 57.59 17.90 27.54
CA GLY A 311 57.10 18.99 28.38
C GLY A 311 56.18 18.52 29.51
N ILE A 312 55.22 17.63 29.23
CA ILE A 312 54.35 17.04 30.25
C ILE A 312 55.16 16.23 31.28
N ILE A 313 56.07 15.37 30.81
CA ILE A 313 56.92 14.54 31.68
C ILE A 313 57.73 15.42 32.63
N LEU A 314 58.35 16.49 32.12
CA LEU A 314 59.11 17.45 32.94
C LEU A 314 58.24 18.12 34.02
N MET A 315 56.99 18.48 33.68
CA MET A 315 56.05 19.04 34.66
C MET A 315 55.65 18.03 35.74
N PHE A 316 55.58 16.74 35.41
CA PHE A 316 55.27 15.67 36.36
C PHE A 316 56.47 15.28 37.23
N GLU A 317 57.67 15.20 36.66
CA GLU A 317 58.88 14.77 37.37
C GLU A 317 59.46 15.84 38.32
N ARG A 318 58.96 17.10 38.30
CA ARG A 318 59.47 18.20 39.13
C ARG A 318 61.00 18.31 39.11
N SER A 319 61.64 18.09 37.96
CA SER A 319 63.11 18.05 37.88
C SER A 319 63.79 19.42 37.90
N ILE A 320 63.04 20.53 37.97
CA ILE A 320 63.60 21.89 37.97
C ILE A 320 62.99 22.70 39.14
N LYS A 321 63.87 23.16 40.05
CA LYS A 321 63.61 24.20 41.06
C LYS A 321 64.06 25.55 40.54
#